data_AF-A0A2R6KXD7-F1
#
_entry.id   AF-A0A2R6KXD7-F1
#
_cell.length_a   1.000
_cell.length_b   1.000
_cell.length_c   1.000
_cell.angle_alpha   90.00
_cell.angle_beta   90.00
_cell.angle_gamma   90.00
#
_symmetry.space_group_name_H-M   'P 1'
#
loop_
_entity.id
_entity.type
_entity.pdbx_description
1 polymer ?
#
loop_
_entity_poly.entity_id
_entity_poly.type
_entity_poly.pdbx_seq_one_letter_code
_entity_poly.pdbx_strand_id
1 'polypeptide(L)'
;RYDMTDLPVTSVRPRELDVTADRLRSLGYETDVHGEPLTHDDQLVELRVQDVVLSDGAAEHMMRTAEFVDDLLTQYYGIEPYYDLEDRDGLVGELVFGMAPHTSAAVVGRVVGFTSASVGYAHPYFHAAKRRNCDGDEDCVMLLLDGLINFSRTFLPDQRGGKMDAPLVMSSRVDPAEIDDEAHNVDIETAYPRAFYEATREMADPEEVADLVGLGADTLGTDDQYRGFRHTHDTGDIALGPDLSAYKTLGSMMEKMDAQLELSRKLRSVDETDVAERVIEYHFLPDLIGNLRAFSRQEMRCLDCGESYRRVPLTGDCRVCGGDVNLTVHEGSVDKYMDTALRVAEEYDCREYTKQRLRILERAIESIFEDDTNKQSGIGDFM
;
A
#
# COMPACT_ATOMS: atom_id res chain seq x y z
N ARG A 1 4.09 15.61 -0.02
CA ARG A 1 4.21 14.25 0.54
C ARG A 1 3.77 13.28 -0.52
N TYR A 2 4.51 12.19 -0.66
CA TYR A 2 4.19 11.13 -1.59
C TYR A 2 4.22 9.80 -0.86
N ASP A 3 3.11 9.07 -0.90
CA ASP A 3 2.98 7.78 -0.22
C ASP A 3 3.35 6.65 -1.20
N MET A 4 4.13 5.69 -0.71
CA MET A 4 4.55 4.51 -1.46
C MET A 4 4.69 3.32 -0.52
N THR A 5 4.42 2.12 -1.04
CA THR A 5 4.70 0.88 -0.29
C THR A 5 6.19 0.75 -0.07
N ASP A 6 6.60 0.40 1.15
CA ASP A 6 7.99 0.16 1.47
C ASP A 6 8.44 -1.25 1.05
N LEU A 7 9.64 -1.36 0.50
CA LEU A 7 10.28 -2.65 0.26
C LEU A 7 11.76 -2.61 0.68
N PRO A 8 12.23 -3.59 1.46
CA PRO A 8 13.60 -3.61 1.92
C PRO A 8 14.55 -4.08 0.82
N VAL A 9 15.71 -3.42 0.71
CA VAL A 9 16.83 -3.89 -0.10
C VAL A 9 18.15 -3.57 0.59
N THR A 10 19.12 -4.47 0.55
CA THR A 10 20.45 -4.28 1.15
C THR A 10 21.54 -4.11 0.10
N SER A 11 21.31 -4.53 -1.14
CA SER A 11 22.27 -4.42 -2.24
C SER A 11 21.56 -4.15 -3.55
N VAL A 12 22.15 -3.32 -4.40
CA VAL A 12 21.57 -2.81 -5.65
C VAL A 12 22.63 -2.68 -6.72
N ARG A 13 22.26 -2.76 -8.00
CA ARG A 13 23.16 -2.42 -9.12
C ARG A 13 22.85 -1.03 -9.63
N PRO A 14 23.85 -0.20 -10.02
CA PRO A 14 23.59 1.11 -10.60
C PRO A 14 22.54 1.07 -11.73
N ARG A 15 22.62 0.08 -12.63
CA ARG A 15 21.67 -0.09 -13.74
C ARG A 15 20.22 -0.32 -13.31
N GLU A 16 20.00 -0.92 -12.14
CA GLU A 16 18.65 -1.17 -11.59
C GLU A 16 18.02 0.12 -11.05
N LEU A 17 18.86 1.12 -10.76
CA LEU A 17 18.46 2.40 -10.20
C LEU A 17 18.38 3.51 -11.24
N ASP A 18 18.53 3.17 -12.53
CA ASP A 18 18.69 4.11 -13.63
C ASP A 18 19.81 5.15 -13.40
N VAL A 19 20.93 4.72 -12.80
CA VAL A 19 22.12 5.56 -12.60
C VAL A 19 23.38 4.84 -13.05
N THR A 20 24.45 5.60 -13.26
CA THR A 20 25.77 5.05 -13.60
C THR A 20 26.60 4.73 -12.36
N ALA A 21 27.56 3.82 -12.50
CA ALA A 21 28.59 3.57 -11.51
C ALA A 21 29.33 4.85 -11.13
N ASP A 22 29.65 5.71 -12.10
CA ASP A 22 30.27 7.01 -11.90
C ASP A 22 29.44 7.92 -10.99
N ARG A 23 28.10 7.91 -11.17
CA ARG A 23 27.18 8.67 -10.33
C ARG A 23 27.18 8.14 -8.91
N LEU A 24 27.09 6.82 -8.69
CA LEU A 24 27.20 6.26 -7.33
C LEU A 24 28.57 6.52 -6.70
N ARG A 25 29.66 6.47 -7.46
CA ARG A 25 31.00 6.87 -6.97
C ARG A 25 31.00 8.30 -6.45
N SER A 26 30.32 9.23 -7.13
CA SER A 26 30.20 10.62 -6.67
C SER A 26 29.45 10.76 -5.33
N LEU A 27 28.60 9.78 -4.97
CA LEU A 27 27.89 9.71 -3.69
C LEU A 27 28.68 8.98 -2.60
N GLY A 28 29.86 8.46 -2.93
CA GLY A 28 30.80 7.79 -2.03
C GLY A 28 30.82 6.25 -2.13
N TYR A 29 30.15 5.64 -3.11
CA TYR A 29 30.22 4.19 -3.32
C TYR A 29 31.53 3.84 -4.04
N GLU A 30 32.52 3.32 -3.33
CA GLU A 30 33.86 3.07 -3.91
C GLU A 30 34.04 1.64 -4.43
N THR A 31 33.46 0.66 -3.75
CA THR A 31 33.61 -0.77 -4.05
C THR A 31 32.27 -1.48 -4.14
N ASP A 32 32.26 -2.59 -4.84
CA ASP A 32 31.14 -3.53 -4.87
C ASP A 32 31.09 -4.42 -3.61
N VAL A 33 30.09 -5.30 -3.53
CA VAL A 33 29.90 -6.25 -2.39
C VAL A 33 31.05 -7.26 -2.22
N HIS A 34 31.92 -7.40 -3.22
CA HIS A 34 33.10 -8.27 -3.18
C HIS A 34 34.38 -7.51 -2.82
N GLY A 35 34.30 -6.19 -2.67
CA GLY A 35 35.43 -5.31 -2.38
C GLY A 35 36.22 -4.91 -3.63
N GLU A 36 35.73 -5.22 -4.83
CA GLU A 36 36.35 -4.76 -6.08
C GLU A 36 35.94 -3.30 -6.36
N PRO A 37 36.82 -2.49 -6.98
CA PRO A 37 36.46 -1.12 -7.34
C PRO A 37 35.20 -1.05 -8.20
N LEU A 38 34.29 -0.13 -7.88
CA LEU A 38 33.05 0.08 -8.64
C LEU A 38 33.38 0.75 -9.98
N THR A 39 33.38 0.00 -11.08
CA THR A 39 33.69 0.47 -12.44
C THR A 39 32.57 0.27 -13.45
N HIS A 40 31.63 -0.65 -13.20
CA HIS A 40 30.58 -1.02 -14.14
C HIS A 40 29.18 -0.92 -13.51
N ASP A 41 28.19 -0.58 -14.34
CA ASP A 41 26.81 -0.35 -13.90
C ASP A 41 26.08 -1.65 -13.49
N ASP A 42 26.63 -2.80 -13.84
CA ASP A 42 26.15 -4.11 -13.46
C ASP A 42 26.82 -4.65 -12.19
N GLN A 43 27.77 -3.95 -11.55
CA GLN A 43 28.31 -4.39 -10.27
C GLN A 43 27.29 -4.19 -9.14
N LEU A 44 27.21 -5.16 -8.24
CA LEU A 44 26.31 -5.13 -7.11
C LEU A 44 26.98 -4.39 -5.95
N VAL A 45 26.36 -3.32 -5.46
CA VAL A 45 26.88 -2.51 -4.35
C VAL A 45 25.99 -2.66 -3.13
N GLU A 46 26.58 -2.62 -1.94
CA GLU A 46 25.83 -2.60 -0.69
C GLU A 46 25.19 -1.23 -0.48
N LEU A 47 23.86 -1.18 -0.38
CA LEU A 47 23.11 0.06 -0.20
C LEU A 47 23.39 0.62 1.22
N ARG A 48 23.77 1.90 1.29
CA ARG A 48 23.98 2.56 2.58
C ARG A 48 22.66 2.72 3.32
N VAL A 49 22.72 2.63 4.66
CA VAL A 49 21.52 2.56 5.52
C VAL A 49 20.50 3.70 5.32
N GLN A 50 20.91 4.92 5.02
CA GLN A 50 20.00 6.06 4.82
C GLN A 50 19.83 6.46 3.35
N ASP A 51 20.33 5.66 2.42
CA ASP A 51 20.12 5.88 1.00
C ASP A 51 18.81 5.21 0.56
N VAL A 52 18.03 5.91 -0.28
CA VAL A 52 16.70 5.49 -0.74
C VAL A 52 16.59 5.53 -2.24
N VAL A 53 15.82 4.60 -2.79
CA VAL A 53 15.46 4.52 -4.20
C VAL A 53 14.00 4.90 -4.34
N LEU A 54 13.71 5.88 -5.19
CA LEU A 54 12.35 6.39 -5.38
C LEU A 54 11.68 5.76 -6.59
N SER A 55 10.36 5.56 -6.55
CA SER A 55 9.62 5.23 -7.75
C SER A 55 9.60 6.40 -8.75
N ASP A 56 9.38 6.10 -10.03
CA ASP A 56 9.19 7.13 -11.07
C ASP A 56 8.12 8.16 -10.69
N GLY A 57 6.99 7.70 -10.13
CA GLY A 57 5.92 8.58 -9.70
C GLY A 57 6.32 9.49 -8.52
N ALA A 58 7.18 9.00 -7.63
CA ALA A 58 7.71 9.80 -6.54
C ALA A 58 8.71 10.85 -7.05
N ALA A 59 9.58 10.48 -8.00
CA ALA A 59 10.50 11.39 -8.65
C ALA A 59 9.75 12.55 -9.33
N GLU A 60 8.71 12.25 -10.12
CA GLU A 60 7.88 13.27 -10.76
C GLU A 60 7.17 14.19 -9.75
N HIS A 61 6.73 13.65 -8.61
CA HIS A 61 6.17 14.45 -7.53
C HIS A 61 7.22 15.35 -6.86
N MET A 62 8.43 14.84 -6.63
CA MET A 62 9.52 15.61 -6.02
C MET A 62 10.01 16.71 -6.95
N MET A 63 10.11 16.48 -8.26
CA MET A 63 10.48 17.51 -9.22
C MET A 63 9.50 18.70 -9.18
N ARG A 64 8.19 18.42 -9.19
CA ARG A 64 7.16 19.48 -9.04
C ARG A 64 7.24 20.19 -7.70
N THR A 65 7.62 19.47 -6.64
CA THR A 65 7.80 20.06 -5.31
C THR A 65 9.06 20.94 -5.29
N ALA A 66 10.13 20.53 -5.95
CA ALA A 66 11.37 21.30 -6.08
C ALA A 66 11.13 22.61 -6.86
N GLU A 67 10.44 22.54 -8.00
CA GLU A 67 10.01 23.73 -8.76
C GLU A 67 9.19 24.70 -7.88
N PHE A 68 8.23 24.16 -7.12
CA PHE A 68 7.45 24.97 -6.18
C PHE A 68 8.32 25.62 -5.09
N VAL A 69 9.28 24.88 -4.52
CA VAL A 69 10.20 25.42 -3.52
C VAL A 69 11.06 26.51 -4.12
N ASP A 70 11.61 26.33 -5.32
CA ASP A 70 12.42 27.34 -6.00
C ASP A 70 11.65 28.61 -6.34
N ASP A 71 10.40 28.46 -6.82
CA ASP A 71 9.48 29.57 -7.01
C ASP A 71 9.17 30.28 -5.69
N LEU A 72 8.97 29.54 -4.61
CA LEU A 72 8.73 30.12 -3.28
C LEU A 72 9.96 30.89 -2.78
N LEU A 73 11.16 30.33 -2.94
CA LEU A 73 12.43 30.96 -2.57
C LEU A 73 12.64 32.26 -3.36
N THR A 74 12.43 32.23 -4.66
CA THR A 74 12.67 33.37 -5.55
C THR A 74 11.59 34.44 -5.43
N GLN A 75 10.32 34.05 -5.55
CA GLN A 75 9.20 34.99 -5.67
C GLN A 75 8.73 35.54 -4.31
N TYR A 76 8.80 34.74 -3.25
CA TYR A 76 8.33 35.15 -1.92
C TYR A 76 9.48 35.55 -0.99
N TYR A 77 10.54 34.74 -0.91
CA TYR A 77 11.66 35.02 -0.01
C TYR A 77 12.74 35.91 -0.63
N GLY A 78 12.78 36.05 -1.96
CA GLY A 78 13.73 36.89 -2.68
C GLY A 78 15.18 36.38 -2.63
N ILE A 79 15.37 35.07 -2.53
CA ILE A 79 16.68 34.40 -2.52
C ILE A 79 16.81 33.47 -3.73
N GLU A 80 18.04 33.04 -4.02
CA GLU A 80 18.31 32.15 -5.15
C GLU A 80 17.56 30.81 -5.03
N PRO A 81 17.19 30.19 -6.17
CA PRO A 81 16.64 28.83 -6.17
C PRO A 81 17.65 27.85 -5.56
N TYR A 82 17.15 26.80 -4.91
CA TYR A 82 17.97 25.80 -4.24
C TYR A 82 18.18 24.57 -5.11
N TYR A 83 17.10 24.06 -5.72
CA TYR A 83 17.12 22.77 -6.43
C TYR A 83 17.54 22.93 -7.90
N ASP A 84 16.93 23.85 -8.63
CA ASP A 84 17.20 24.18 -10.05
C ASP A 84 17.32 22.92 -10.93
N LEU A 85 16.34 22.02 -10.81
CA LEU A 85 16.36 20.71 -11.47
C LEU A 85 15.85 20.81 -12.91
N GLU A 86 16.64 20.30 -13.85
CA GLU A 86 16.20 20.14 -15.25
C GLU A 86 15.48 18.80 -15.47
N ASP A 87 15.95 17.75 -14.79
CA ASP A 87 15.44 16.39 -14.89
C ASP A 87 15.56 15.65 -13.53
N ARG A 88 15.14 14.38 -13.52
CA ARG A 88 15.17 13.56 -12.30
C ARG A 88 16.58 13.23 -11.83
N ASP A 89 17.61 13.23 -12.69
CA ASP A 89 18.97 12.88 -12.30
C ASP A 89 19.55 13.90 -11.31
N GLY A 90 19.04 15.13 -11.38
CA GLY A 90 19.32 16.18 -10.40
C GLY A 90 18.83 15.88 -8.98
N LEU A 91 17.79 15.04 -8.82
CA LEU A 91 17.34 14.60 -7.49
C LEU A 91 18.34 13.64 -6.83
N VAL A 92 19.22 13.00 -7.59
CA VAL A 92 20.21 12.06 -7.02
C VAL A 92 21.20 12.84 -6.14
N GLY A 93 21.27 12.45 -4.87
CA GLY A 93 22.03 13.14 -3.83
C GLY A 93 21.21 14.10 -2.98
N GLU A 94 19.99 14.45 -3.40
CA GLU A 94 19.09 15.29 -2.61
C GLU A 94 18.57 14.56 -1.37
N LEU A 95 18.32 15.35 -0.32
CA LEU A 95 17.84 14.84 0.95
C LEU A 95 16.31 14.86 1.02
N VAL A 96 15.75 13.79 1.56
CA VAL A 96 14.32 13.61 1.78
C VAL A 96 14.05 13.27 3.23
N PHE A 97 12.86 13.60 3.71
CA PHE A 97 12.27 12.96 4.88
C PHE A 97 11.55 11.70 4.46
N GLY A 98 11.92 10.58 5.06
CA GLY A 98 11.05 9.40 5.16
C GLY A 98 10.28 9.44 6.47
N MET A 99 8.98 9.17 6.43
CA MET A 99 8.15 9.14 7.63
C MET A 99 7.01 8.14 7.45
N ALA A 100 6.75 7.35 8.48
CA ALA A 100 5.62 6.45 8.49
C ALA A 100 4.31 7.18 8.85
N PRO A 101 3.18 6.81 8.24
CA PRO A 101 1.85 7.05 8.78
C PRO A 101 1.77 6.71 10.27
N HIS A 102 0.95 7.46 11.00
CA HIS A 102 0.74 7.38 12.43
C HIS A 102 2.01 7.56 13.27
N THR A 103 3.04 8.23 12.74
CA THR A 103 4.24 8.64 13.49
C THR A 103 4.46 10.14 13.44
N SER A 104 5.46 10.63 14.18
CA SER A 104 5.82 12.05 14.21
C SER A 104 7.33 12.32 14.18
N ALA A 105 8.11 11.26 13.92
CA ALA A 105 9.55 11.32 13.77
C ALA A 105 9.88 11.03 12.30
N ALA A 106 10.46 12.01 11.62
CA ALA A 106 10.99 11.81 10.28
C ALA A 106 12.44 11.35 10.35
N VAL A 107 12.85 10.51 9.41
CA VAL A 107 14.24 10.07 9.24
C VAL A 107 14.76 10.69 7.94
N VAL A 108 15.92 11.35 8.02
CA VAL A 108 16.56 11.90 6.81
C VAL A 108 17.10 10.75 5.97
N GLY A 109 16.73 10.71 4.71
CA GLY A 109 17.30 9.84 3.68
C GLY A 109 17.92 10.65 2.55
N ARG A 110 18.71 9.98 1.71
CA ARG A 110 19.32 10.55 0.51
C ARG A 110 18.91 9.74 -0.71
N VAL A 111 18.46 10.41 -1.76
CA VAL A 111 18.06 9.74 -3.01
C VAL A 111 19.31 9.25 -3.75
N VAL A 112 19.33 7.97 -4.13
CA VAL A 112 20.45 7.38 -4.89
C VAL A 112 20.09 6.90 -6.28
N GLY A 113 18.80 6.86 -6.62
CA GLY A 113 18.31 6.56 -7.95
C GLY A 113 16.82 6.22 -7.95
N PHE A 114 16.36 5.61 -9.04
CA PHE A 114 14.95 5.44 -9.35
C PHE A 114 14.59 4.03 -9.76
N THR A 115 13.33 3.67 -9.61
CA THR A 115 12.79 2.38 -10.04
C THR A 115 11.45 2.55 -10.77
N SER A 116 11.17 1.69 -11.76
CA SER A 116 9.87 1.67 -12.43
C SER A 116 8.77 1.09 -11.54
N ALA A 117 9.15 0.29 -10.54
CA ALA A 117 8.21 -0.29 -9.59
C ALA A 117 7.53 0.80 -8.74
N SER A 118 6.24 0.65 -8.48
CA SER A 118 5.45 1.61 -7.67
C SER A 118 5.69 1.46 -6.16
N VAL A 119 6.96 1.42 -5.74
CA VAL A 119 7.43 1.14 -4.37
C VAL A 119 8.64 2.01 -4.04
N GLY A 120 8.95 2.14 -2.74
CA GLY A 120 10.19 2.77 -2.27
C GLY A 120 11.14 1.74 -1.72
N TYR A 121 12.32 1.60 -2.32
CA TYR A 121 13.35 0.73 -1.77
C TYR A 121 14.26 1.47 -0.81
N ALA A 122 14.51 0.90 0.35
CA ALA A 122 15.57 1.36 1.25
C ALA A 122 16.11 0.21 2.10
N HIS A 123 17.18 0.49 2.84
CA HIS A 123 17.73 -0.47 3.79
C HIS A 123 16.69 -0.83 4.88
N PRO A 124 16.61 -2.09 5.36
CA PRO A 124 15.71 -2.49 6.45
C PRO A 124 15.78 -1.56 7.68
N TYR A 125 16.99 -1.16 8.08
CA TYR A 125 17.19 -0.20 9.17
C TYR A 125 16.58 1.18 8.93
N PHE A 126 16.46 1.64 7.68
CA PHE A 126 15.75 2.89 7.37
C PHE A 126 14.25 2.75 7.63
N HIS A 127 13.65 1.65 7.19
CA HIS A 127 12.23 1.36 7.40
C HIS A 127 11.92 1.16 8.89
N ALA A 128 12.72 0.35 9.59
CA ALA A 128 12.58 0.14 11.03
C ALA A 128 12.78 1.44 11.84
N ALA A 129 13.67 2.35 11.43
CA ALA A 129 13.82 3.66 12.07
C ALA A 129 12.56 4.54 11.96
N LYS A 130 11.74 4.31 10.95
CA LYS A 130 10.42 4.93 10.78
C LYS A 130 9.30 4.16 11.47
N ARG A 131 9.61 3.06 12.18
CA ARG A 131 8.67 2.11 12.81
C ARG A 131 7.82 1.34 11.81
N ARG A 132 8.45 0.84 10.75
CA ARG A 132 7.85 -0.04 9.74
C ARG A 132 8.50 -1.41 9.68
N ASN A 133 7.67 -2.39 9.34
CA ASN A 133 8.02 -3.81 9.36
C ASN A 133 8.06 -4.41 7.95
N CYS A 134 7.83 -3.59 6.90
CA CYS A 134 7.86 -3.98 5.50
C CYS A 134 6.91 -5.15 5.15
N ASP A 135 5.77 -5.28 5.85
CA ASP A 135 4.74 -6.31 5.64
C ASP A 135 3.61 -5.85 4.69
N GLY A 136 3.94 -4.88 3.81
CA GLY A 136 2.98 -4.19 2.93
C GLY A 136 2.54 -2.84 3.46
N ASP A 137 3.29 -2.27 4.40
CA ASP A 137 3.10 -0.93 4.93
C ASP A 137 3.37 0.14 3.86
N GLU A 138 2.78 1.32 4.07
CA GLU A 138 3.07 2.50 3.28
C GLU A 138 3.93 3.47 4.09
N ASP A 139 4.89 4.08 3.41
CA ASP A 139 5.74 5.15 3.91
C ASP A 139 5.55 6.40 3.05
N CYS A 140 5.71 7.56 3.67
CA CYS A 140 5.70 8.82 2.94
C CYS A 140 7.11 9.39 2.80
N VAL A 141 7.36 10.00 1.65
CA VAL A 141 8.57 10.77 1.37
C VAL A 141 8.22 12.22 1.04
N MET A 142 9.12 13.14 1.41
CA MET A 142 9.03 14.55 1.05
C MET A 142 10.43 15.17 1.00
N LEU A 143 10.63 16.18 0.15
CA LEU A 143 11.90 16.90 0.10
C LEU A 143 12.21 17.55 1.45
N LEU A 144 13.48 17.48 1.87
CA LEU A 144 13.94 18.02 3.15
C LEU A 144 13.62 19.51 3.26
N LEU A 145 13.98 20.32 2.26
CA LEU A 145 13.82 21.77 2.33
C LEU A 145 12.34 22.19 2.37
N ASP A 146 11.48 21.52 1.58
CA ASP A 146 10.03 21.70 1.63
C ASP A 146 9.50 21.49 3.05
N GLY A 147 9.86 20.37 3.66
CA GLY A 147 9.49 20.05 5.03
C GLY A 147 10.00 21.05 6.08
N LEU A 148 11.11 21.75 5.81
CA LEU A 148 11.66 22.76 6.73
C LEU A 148 10.96 24.12 6.60
N ILE A 149 10.65 24.58 5.39
CA ILE A 149 10.15 25.95 5.16
C ILE A 149 8.62 26.03 5.18
N ASN A 150 7.92 24.94 4.84
CA ASN A 150 6.45 24.93 4.74
C ASN A 150 5.75 24.30 5.94
N PHE A 151 6.50 23.69 6.87
CA PHE A 151 5.94 23.12 8.09
C PHE A 151 5.84 24.14 9.23
N SER A 152 4.67 24.20 9.87
CA SER A 152 4.51 24.86 11.17
C SER A 152 3.51 24.10 12.03
N ARG A 153 3.81 24.00 13.33
CA ARG A 153 2.90 23.43 14.33
C ARG A 153 1.56 24.17 14.42
N THR A 154 1.51 25.43 13.98
CA THR A 154 0.28 26.24 13.95
C THR A 154 -0.74 25.74 12.93
N PHE A 155 -0.32 24.93 11.95
CA PHE A 155 -1.21 24.34 10.95
C PHE A 155 -1.81 23.01 11.41
N LEU A 156 -1.32 22.45 12.53
CA LEU A 156 -1.79 21.15 13.01
C LEU A 156 -3.19 21.27 13.66
N PRO A 157 -4.10 20.32 13.40
CA PRO A 157 -5.40 20.27 14.06
C PRO A 157 -5.27 20.17 15.58
N ASP A 158 -6.17 20.83 16.30
CA ASP A 158 -6.23 20.80 17.76
C ASP A 158 -6.82 19.50 18.35
N GLN A 159 -7.34 18.59 17.51
CA GLN A 159 -7.95 17.33 17.94
C GLN A 159 -6.90 16.23 18.18
N ARG A 160 -7.18 15.33 19.13
CA ARG A 160 -6.34 14.16 19.42
C ARG A 160 -6.33 13.23 18.20
N GLY A 161 -5.22 13.23 17.46
CA GLY A 161 -5.03 12.49 16.22
C GLY A 161 -4.39 13.32 15.11
N GLY A 162 -4.65 14.63 15.08
CA GLY A 162 -4.15 15.52 14.02
C GLY A 162 -2.67 15.89 14.10
N LYS A 163 -1.98 15.53 15.20
CA LYS A 163 -0.53 15.75 15.36
C LYS A 163 0.32 14.57 14.89
N MET A 164 -0.32 13.42 14.67
CA MET A 164 0.29 12.27 14.02
C MET A 164 0.34 12.58 12.52
N ASP A 165 1.28 11.98 11.80
CA ASP A 165 1.56 12.33 10.40
C ASP A 165 2.10 13.75 10.26
N ALA A 166 3.03 14.16 11.11
CA ALA A 166 3.75 15.42 10.97
C ALA A 166 5.18 15.28 11.49
N PRO A 167 6.20 15.81 10.78
CA PRO A 167 7.60 15.70 11.20
C PRO A 167 7.88 16.64 12.40
N LEU A 168 7.40 16.27 13.58
CA LEU A 168 7.58 17.04 14.82
C LEU A 168 9.02 16.99 15.32
N VAL A 169 9.71 15.89 15.02
CA VAL A 169 11.12 15.62 15.31
C VAL A 169 11.73 14.98 14.07
N MET A 170 13.03 15.21 13.88
CA MET A 170 13.80 14.67 12.77
C MET A 170 15.04 13.95 13.31
N SER A 171 15.27 12.72 12.87
CA SER A 171 16.54 12.02 13.05
C SER A 171 17.41 12.20 11.81
N SER A 172 18.61 12.76 12.01
CA SER A 172 19.61 12.89 10.95
C SER A 172 20.44 11.63 10.76
N ARG A 173 20.48 10.73 11.76
CA ARG A 173 21.32 9.53 11.76
C ARG A 173 20.52 8.35 12.31
N VAL A 174 20.53 7.24 11.59
CA VAL A 174 19.99 5.98 12.10
C VAL A 174 21.02 5.34 13.04
N ASP A 175 20.61 5.07 14.27
CA ASP A 175 21.34 4.21 15.21
C ASP A 175 20.66 2.84 15.22
N PRO A 176 21.29 1.79 14.64
CA PRO A 176 20.73 0.44 14.63
C PRO A 176 20.39 -0.13 16.01
N ALA A 177 20.95 0.41 17.10
CA ALA A 177 20.59 -0.03 18.45
C ALA A 177 19.26 0.57 18.97
N GLU A 178 18.74 1.63 18.33
CA GLU A 178 17.53 2.35 18.76
C GLU A 178 16.31 2.11 17.85
N ILE A 179 16.48 1.33 16.78
CA ILE A 179 15.39 0.94 15.88
C ILE A 179 14.66 -0.30 16.40
N ASP A 180 13.57 -0.65 15.71
CA ASP A 180 12.80 -1.87 15.99
C ASP A 180 13.65 -3.14 15.82
N ASP A 181 13.44 -4.12 16.70
CA ASP A 181 14.22 -5.35 16.79
C ASP A 181 13.89 -6.35 15.67
N GLU A 182 12.78 -6.18 14.96
CA GLU A 182 12.47 -7.01 13.78
C GLU A 182 13.58 -6.93 12.72
N ALA A 183 14.13 -5.74 12.49
CA ALA A 183 15.22 -5.56 11.53
C ALA A 183 16.55 -6.17 12.00
N HIS A 184 16.69 -6.50 13.29
CA HIS A 184 17.88 -7.18 13.82
C HIS A 184 17.90 -8.67 13.45
N ASN A 185 16.74 -9.24 13.10
CA ASN A 185 16.59 -10.66 12.76
C ASN A 185 16.83 -10.95 11.27
N VAL A 186 17.38 -10.01 10.51
CA VAL A 186 17.74 -10.21 9.09
C VAL A 186 19.01 -11.07 9.00
N ASP A 187 18.93 -12.18 8.28
CA ASP A 187 20.10 -13.01 7.95
C ASP A 187 21.04 -12.25 7.01
N ILE A 188 22.33 -12.22 7.34
CA ILE A 188 23.35 -11.45 6.59
C ILE A 188 24.38 -12.33 5.86
N GLU A 189 24.08 -13.62 5.71
CA GLU A 189 24.99 -14.61 5.12
C GLU A 189 24.84 -14.74 3.59
N THR A 190 25.94 -15.08 2.91
CA THR A 190 25.90 -15.39 1.46
C THR A 190 25.29 -16.76 1.16
N ALA A 191 25.36 -17.69 2.11
CA ALA A 191 24.78 -19.02 1.98
C ALA A 191 24.57 -19.61 3.36
N TYR A 192 23.44 -20.27 3.56
CA TYR A 192 23.21 -21.00 4.81
C TYR A 192 24.16 -22.19 4.94
N PRO A 193 24.64 -22.50 6.15
CA PRO A 193 25.50 -23.65 6.36
C PRO A 193 24.72 -24.95 6.20
N ARG A 194 25.43 -26.03 5.85
CA ARG A 194 24.84 -27.37 5.74
C ARG A 194 24.10 -27.80 7.01
N ALA A 195 24.63 -27.47 8.18
CA ALA A 195 24.05 -27.84 9.47
C ALA A 195 22.64 -27.25 9.66
N PHE A 196 22.42 -26.01 9.19
CA PHE A 196 21.09 -25.38 9.21
C PHE A 196 20.09 -26.20 8.40
N TYR A 197 20.43 -26.55 7.15
CA TYR A 197 19.57 -27.39 6.30
C TYR A 197 19.28 -28.78 6.92
N GLU A 198 20.26 -29.40 7.57
CA GLU A 198 20.06 -30.69 8.23
C GLU A 198 19.11 -30.58 9.43
N ALA A 199 19.24 -29.52 10.24
CA ALA A 199 18.36 -29.25 11.38
C ALA A 199 16.89 -29.03 10.95
N THR A 200 16.64 -28.41 9.79
CA THR A 200 15.27 -28.24 9.28
C THR A 200 14.53 -29.57 9.04
N ARG A 201 15.27 -30.68 8.78
CA ARG A 201 14.66 -32.00 8.58
C ARG A 201 14.13 -32.60 9.89
N GLU A 202 14.69 -32.17 11.01
CA GLU A 202 14.27 -32.55 12.35
C GLU A 202 13.21 -31.60 12.92
N MET A 203 12.82 -30.56 12.17
CA MET A 203 11.94 -29.48 12.62
C MET A 203 12.46 -28.82 13.91
N ALA A 204 13.78 -28.65 14.00
CA ALA A 204 14.42 -27.94 15.10
C ALA A 204 13.82 -26.53 15.25
N ASP A 205 13.73 -26.06 16.49
CA ASP A 205 13.27 -24.70 16.78
C ASP A 205 14.31 -23.68 16.26
N PRO A 206 13.89 -22.55 15.67
CA PRO A 206 14.82 -21.51 15.21
C PRO A 206 15.82 -21.07 16.29
N GLU A 207 15.42 -21.03 17.56
CA GLU A 207 16.32 -20.66 18.66
C GLU A 207 17.48 -21.67 18.86
N GLU A 208 17.27 -22.94 18.54
CA GLU A 208 18.31 -23.99 18.65
C GLU A 208 19.39 -23.87 17.57
N VAL A 209 19.09 -23.15 16.49
CA VAL A 209 19.98 -22.97 15.33
C VAL A 209 20.41 -21.53 15.13
N ALA A 210 20.04 -20.61 16.03
CA ALA A 210 20.37 -19.18 15.93
C ALA A 210 21.88 -18.94 15.76
N ASP A 211 22.72 -19.69 16.48
CA ASP A 211 24.18 -19.58 16.39
C ASP A 211 24.77 -20.05 15.04
N LEU A 212 23.98 -20.68 14.17
CA LEU A 212 24.43 -21.18 12.87
C LEU A 212 24.36 -20.12 11.76
N VAL A 213 23.57 -19.07 11.93
CA VAL A 213 23.29 -18.07 10.90
C VAL A 213 23.59 -16.69 11.46
N GLY A 214 24.48 -15.93 10.81
CA GLY A 214 24.74 -14.56 11.20
C GLY A 214 23.53 -13.67 10.99
N LEU A 215 23.17 -12.92 12.03
CA LEU A 215 22.07 -11.96 12.05
C LEU A 215 22.59 -10.52 12.04
N GLY A 216 21.76 -9.59 11.58
CA GLY A 216 22.02 -8.15 11.73
C GLY A 216 22.28 -7.76 13.20
N ALA A 217 21.60 -8.42 14.14
CA ALA A 217 21.80 -8.27 15.59
C ALA A 217 23.26 -8.45 16.03
N ASP A 218 24.00 -9.38 15.40
CA ASP A 218 25.38 -9.73 15.77
C ASP A 218 26.37 -8.58 15.46
N THR A 219 25.98 -7.66 14.58
CA THR A 219 26.80 -6.52 14.18
C THR A 219 26.60 -5.27 15.06
N LEU A 220 25.57 -5.26 15.91
CA LEU A 220 25.20 -4.08 16.71
C LEU A 220 26.32 -3.65 17.65
N GLY A 221 26.59 -2.35 17.69
CA GLY A 221 27.67 -1.77 18.51
C GLY A 221 29.08 -2.01 17.97
N THR A 222 29.23 -2.65 16.80
CA THR A 222 30.51 -2.80 16.10
C THR A 222 30.63 -1.78 14.95
N ASP A 223 31.82 -1.74 14.31
CA ASP A 223 32.04 -0.93 13.11
C ASP A 223 31.24 -1.45 11.89
N ASP A 224 30.77 -2.70 11.94
CA ASP A 224 30.05 -3.37 10.86
C ASP A 224 28.52 -3.20 10.95
N GLN A 225 28.00 -2.50 11.96
CA GLN A 225 26.54 -2.27 12.11
C GLN A 225 25.86 -1.52 10.94
N TYR A 226 26.63 -1.01 9.97
CA TYR A 226 26.12 -0.29 8.80
C TYR A 226 26.50 -0.96 7.48
N ARG A 227 27.11 -2.16 7.51
CA ARG A 227 27.65 -2.84 6.33
C ARG A 227 27.72 -4.36 6.53
N GLY A 228 28.05 -5.11 5.48
CA GLY A 228 28.13 -6.57 5.52
C GLY A 228 26.79 -7.30 5.39
N PHE A 229 25.71 -6.64 4.98
CA PHE A 229 24.40 -7.26 4.73
C PHE A 229 24.40 -8.01 3.39
N ARG A 230 24.82 -9.28 3.42
CA ARG A 230 24.80 -10.14 2.23
C ARG A 230 23.44 -10.79 2.03
N HIS A 231 23.29 -11.46 0.89
CA HIS A 231 22.09 -12.17 0.51
C HIS A 231 22.45 -13.51 -0.12
N THR A 232 21.50 -14.45 -0.07
CA THR A 232 21.69 -15.82 -0.57
C THR A 232 21.39 -16.00 -2.05
N HIS A 233 20.48 -15.18 -2.60
CA HIS A 233 20.01 -15.28 -3.97
C HIS A 233 20.09 -13.92 -4.67
N ASP A 234 20.75 -13.92 -5.82
CA ASP A 234 20.86 -12.75 -6.69
C ASP A 234 19.62 -12.63 -7.58
N THR A 235 19.32 -11.40 -8.03
CA THR A 235 18.21 -11.10 -8.93
C THR A 235 18.70 -10.51 -10.24
N GLY A 236 17.91 -10.69 -11.31
CA GLY A 236 18.22 -10.07 -12.59
C GLY A 236 18.02 -8.55 -12.60
N ASP A 237 16.96 -8.10 -11.93
CA ASP A 237 16.63 -6.69 -11.69
C ASP A 237 15.63 -6.62 -10.53
N ILE A 238 15.76 -5.64 -9.63
CA ILE A 238 14.85 -5.45 -8.49
C ILE A 238 13.42 -5.10 -8.95
N ALA A 239 13.27 -4.57 -10.17
CA ALA A 239 12.01 -4.12 -10.77
C ALA A 239 11.58 -4.95 -11.99
N LEU A 240 12.06 -6.20 -12.14
CA LEU A 240 11.72 -7.05 -13.31
C LEU A 240 10.21 -7.42 -13.40
N GLY A 241 9.49 -7.28 -12.29
CA GLY A 241 8.07 -7.65 -12.18
C GLY A 241 7.12 -6.67 -12.88
N PRO A 242 5.81 -6.97 -12.91
CA PRO A 242 4.82 -6.03 -13.41
C PRO A 242 4.74 -4.78 -12.51
N ASP A 243 4.81 -3.59 -13.12
CA ASP A 243 4.85 -2.32 -12.39
C ASP A 243 3.58 -2.05 -11.56
N LEU A 244 2.43 -2.57 -12.02
CA LEU A 244 1.13 -2.42 -11.38
C LEU A 244 0.43 -3.77 -11.21
N SER A 245 -0.21 -3.93 -10.06
CA SER A 245 -1.04 -5.11 -9.82
C SER A 245 -2.28 -5.10 -10.72
N ALA A 246 -2.71 -6.29 -11.18
CA ALA A 246 -3.94 -6.45 -11.94
C ALA A 246 -5.16 -5.90 -11.19
N TYR A 247 -5.13 -5.94 -9.85
CA TYR A 247 -6.20 -5.38 -9.02
C TYR A 247 -6.39 -3.86 -9.20
N LYS A 248 -5.31 -3.11 -9.48
CA LYS A 248 -5.38 -1.66 -9.75
C LYS A 248 -5.83 -1.35 -11.18
N THR A 249 -5.60 -2.26 -12.13
CA THR A 249 -5.95 -2.05 -13.55
C THR A 249 -7.36 -2.51 -13.90
N LEU A 250 -7.91 -3.48 -13.17
CA LEU A 250 -9.30 -3.90 -13.30
C LEU A 250 -10.25 -2.82 -12.75
N GLY A 251 -11.32 -2.53 -13.49
CA GLY A 251 -12.25 -1.44 -13.17
C GLY A 251 -13.25 -1.82 -12.10
N SER A 252 -14.28 -2.56 -12.51
CA SER A 252 -15.41 -2.89 -11.65
C SER A 252 -15.08 -3.98 -10.63
N MET A 253 -15.79 -3.99 -9.49
CA MET A 253 -15.66 -5.06 -8.49
C MET A 253 -15.99 -6.43 -9.10
N MET A 254 -16.97 -6.47 -10.02
CA MET A 254 -17.35 -7.67 -10.75
C MET A 254 -16.20 -8.25 -11.55
N GLU A 255 -15.51 -7.43 -12.34
CA GLU A 255 -14.32 -7.88 -13.10
C GLU A 255 -13.20 -8.37 -12.17
N LYS A 256 -13.00 -7.73 -11.02
CA LYS A 256 -12.01 -8.16 -10.03
C LYS A 256 -12.35 -9.52 -9.43
N MET A 257 -13.62 -9.74 -9.09
CA MET A 257 -14.10 -11.01 -8.57
C MET A 257 -14.00 -12.11 -9.62
N ASP A 258 -14.47 -11.85 -10.84
CA ASP A 258 -14.42 -12.83 -11.93
C ASP A 258 -12.96 -13.22 -12.22
N ALA A 259 -12.02 -12.26 -12.24
CA ALA A 259 -10.59 -12.53 -12.39
C ALA A 259 -10.01 -13.34 -11.23
N GLN A 260 -10.41 -13.07 -9.98
CA GLN A 260 -10.01 -13.85 -8.81
C GLN A 260 -10.49 -15.30 -8.90
N LEU A 261 -11.74 -15.52 -9.31
CA LEU A 261 -12.32 -16.86 -9.44
C LEU A 261 -11.78 -17.61 -10.69
N GLU A 262 -11.46 -16.90 -11.76
CA GLU A 262 -10.77 -17.50 -12.91
C GLU A 262 -9.36 -17.96 -12.52
N LEU A 263 -8.68 -17.19 -11.66
CA LEU A 263 -7.37 -17.56 -11.15
C LEU A 263 -7.46 -18.81 -10.26
N SER A 264 -8.49 -18.94 -9.40
CA SER A 264 -8.63 -20.12 -8.54
C SER A 264 -8.76 -21.40 -9.37
N ARG A 265 -9.49 -21.38 -10.49
CA ARG A 265 -9.57 -22.52 -11.44
C ARG A 265 -8.24 -22.94 -12.08
N LYS A 266 -7.29 -22.00 -12.20
CA LYS A 266 -5.97 -22.26 -12.79
C LYS A 266 -4.98 -22.83 -11.77
N LEU A 267 -5.19 -22.57 -10.48
CA LEU A 267 -4.25 -22.90 -9.42
C LEU A 267 -4.56 -24.26 -8.80
N ARG A 268 -3.61 -25.19 -8.88
CA ARG A 268 -3.73 -26.53 -8.26
C ARG A 268 -3.83 -26.48 -6.73
N SER A 269 -3.27 -25.46 -6.10
CA SER A 269 -3.21 -25.31 -4.65
C SER A 269 -4.46 -24.67 -4.05
N VAL A 270 -5.42 -24.25 -4.89
CA VAL A 270 -6.61 -23.52 -4.47
C VAL A 270 -7.84 -24.35 -4.81
N ASP A 271 -8.75 -24.50 -3.85
CA ASP A 271 -10.07 -25.06 -4.07
C ASP A 271 -11.00 -23.94 -4.54
N GLU A 272 -11.40 -23.97 -5.80
CA GLU A 272 -12.23 -22.93 -6.41
C GLU A 272 -13.61 -22.81 -5.76
N THR A 273 -14.15 -23.93 -5.26
CA THR A 273 -15.45 -23.98 -4.57
C THR A 273 -15.33 -23.28 -3.22
N ASP A 274 -14.29 -23.58 -2.43
CA ASP A 274 -14.07 -22.91 -1.13
C ASP A 274 -13.88 -21.39 -1.30
N VAL A 275 -13.15 -20.96 -2.34
CA VAL A 275 -12.98 -19.52 -2.62
C VAL A 275 -14.32 -18.87 -2.95
N ALA A 276 -15.12 -19.47 -3.84
CA ALA A 276 -16.43 -18.94 -4.19
C ALA A 276 -17.37 -18.85 -2.97
N GLU A 277 -17.37 -19.89 -2.12
CA GLU A 277 -18.15 -19.90 -0.88
C GLU A 277 -17.73 -18.77 0.07
N ARG A 278 -16.42 -18.56 0.27
CA ARG A 278 -15.91 -17.48 1.12
C ARG A 278 -16.29 -16.11 0.59
N VAL A 279 -16.24 -15.91 -0.73
CA VAL A 279 -16.67 -14.63 -1.34
C VAL A 279 -18.15 -14.38 -1.06
N ILE A 280 -19.00 -15.40 -1.23
CA ILE A 280 -20.42 -15.29 -0.94
C ILE A 280 -20.67 -15.02 0.55
N GLU A 281 -20.01 -15.77 1.44
CA GLU A 281 -20.26 -15.71 2.88
C GLU A 281 -19.73 -14.46 3.57
N TYR A 282 -18.56 -13.97 3.16
CA TYR A 282 -17.89 -12.85 3.81
C TYR A 282 -18.07 -11.51 3.10
N HIS A 283 -18.46 -11.50 1.82
CA HIS A 283 -18.70 -10.27 1.07
C HIS A 283 -20.16 -10.10 0.66
N PHE A 284 -20.73 -11.03 -0.11
CA PHE A 284 -22.07 -10.82 -0.68
C PHE A 284 -23.20 -10.91 0.35
N LEU A 285 -23.25 -11.98 1.15
CA LEU A 285 -24.30 -12.14 2.14
C LEU A 285 -24.31 -11.00 3.18
N PRO A 286 -23.15 -10.57 3.74
CA PRO A 286 -23.12 -9.44 4.66
C PRO A 286 -23.63 -8.13 4.02
N ASP A 287 -23.25 -7.85 2.77
CA ASP A 287 -23.69 -6.63 2.08
C ASP A 287 -25.19 -6.67 1.75
N LEU A 288 -25.68 -7.76 1.14
CA LEU A 288 -27.11 -7.92 0.80
C LEU A 288 -28.00 -7.84 2.05
N ILE A 289 -27.63 -8.56 3.12
CA ILE A 289 -28.39 -8.52 4.39
C ILE A 289 -28.26 -7.16 5.07
N GLY A 290 -27.08 -6.54 5.02
CA GLY A 290 -26.80 -5.22 5.57
C GLY A 290 -27.66 -4.15 4.91
N ASN A 291 -27.63 -4.09 3.58
CA ASN A 291 -28.40 -3.14 2.78
C ASN A 291 -29.90 -3.36 2.93
N LEU A 292 -30.38 -4.61 2.96
CA LEU A 292 -31.79 -4.91 3.20
C LEU A 292 -32.27 -4.43 4.59
N ARG A 293 -31.47 -4.66 5.63
CA ARG A 293 -31.76 -4.18 7.00
C ARG A 293 -31.71 -2.66 7.08
N ALA A 294 -30.74 -2.03 6.41
CA ALA A 294 -30.62 -0.58 6.35
C ALA A 294 -31.83 0.03 5.64
N PHE A 295 -32.21 -0.51 4.48
CA PHE A 295 -33.38 -0.07 3.71
C PHE A 295 -34.66 -0.08 4.55
N SER A 296 -34.88 -1.13 5.34
CA SER A 296 -36.08 -1.28 6.19
C SER A 296 -36.09 -0.34 7.41
N ARG A 297 -34.95 0.24 7.79
CA ARG A 297 -34.78 1.09 8.99
C ARG A 297 -34.31 2.50 8.68
N GLN A 298 -34.15 2.84 7.41
CA GLN A 298 -33.52 4.07 6.96
C GLN A 298 -34.29 5.31 7.41
N GLU A 299 -33.55 6.41 7.56
CA GLU A 299 -34.12 7.75 7.61
C GLU A 299 -34.15 8.34 6.19
N MET A 300 -35.04 9.30 5.99
CA MET A 300 -35.20 10.00 4.73
C MET A 300 -34.57 11.37 4.83
N ARG A 301 -33.93 11.85 3.78
CA ARG A 301 -33.20 13.12 3.80
C ARG A 301 -33.70 14.05 2.72
N CYS A 302 -33.86 15.32 3.05
CA CYS A 302 -34.08 16.36 2.05
C CYS A 302 -32.76 16.68 1.34
N LEU A 303 -32.74 16.64 0.01
CA LEU A 303 -31.52 16.90 -0.77
C LEU A 303 -31.11 18.39 -0.72
N ASP A 304 -32.06 19.31 -0.55
CA ASP A 304 -31.78 20.74 -0.59
C ASP A 304 -31.26 21.30 0.73
N CYS A 305 -31.85 20.90 1.86
CA CYS A 305 -31.51 21.44 3.18
C CYS A 305 -30.80 20.43 4.10
N GLY A 306 -30.74 19.16 3.69
CA GLY A 306 -30.07 18.11 4.47
C GLY A 306 -30.84 17.62 5.71
N GLU A 307 -32.04 18.14 5.98
CA GLU A 307 -32.88 17.73 7.11
C GLU A 307 -33.25 16.25 7.02
N SER A 308 -33.11 15.54 8.16
CA SER A 308 -33.38 14.11 8.27
C SER A 308 -34.72 13.83 8.94
N TYR A 309 -35.50 12.93 8.35
CA TYR A 309 -36.81 12.51 8.83
C TYR A 309 -36.84 11.01 9.05
N ARG A 310 -37.23 10.58 10.26
CA ARG A 310 -37.48 9.16 10.53
C ARG A 310 -38.62 8.55 9.69
N ARG A 311 -39.57 9.37 9.23
CA ARG A 311 -40.69 8.98 8.35
C ARG A 311 -40.98 10.11 7.37
N VAL A 312 -41.32 9.76 6.15
CA VAL A 312 -41.70 10.73 5.11
C VAL A 312 -42.89 11.57 5.59
N PRO A 313 -42.85 12.91 5.49
CA PRO A 313 -44.01 13.75 5.73
C PRO A 313 -45.18 13.34 4.81
N LEU A 314 -46.41 13.29 5.35
CA LEU A 314 -47.60 12.95 4.55
C LEU A 314 -47.86 13.94 3.39
N THR A 315 -47.27 15.12 3.45
CA THR A 315 -47.30 16.12 2.39
C THR A 315 -46.45 15.74 1.18
N GLY A 316 -45.51 14.80 1.31
CA GLY A 316 -44.48 14.51 0.30
C GLY A 316 -43.29 15.46 0.38
N ASP A 317 -43.53 16.74 0.71
CA ASP A 317 -42.49 17.77 0.73
C ASP A 317 -41.78 17.93 2.09
N CYS A 318 -40.54 18.41 2.05
CA CYS A 318 -39.76 18.79 3.22
C CYS A 318 -40.45 19.94 3.99
N ARG A 319 -40.59 19.78 5.30
CA ARG A 319 -41.29 20.76 6.16
C ARG A 319 -40.50 22.06 6.38
N VAL A 320 -39.21 22.08 6.03
CA VAL A 320 -38.31 23.23 6.26
C VAL A 320 -38.17 24.08 4.99
N CYS A 321 -37.88 23.46 3.85
CA CYS A 321 -37.57 24.16 2.61
C CYS A 321 -38.57 23.90 1.46
N GLY A 322 -39.53 22.98 1.63
CA GLY A 322 -40.46 22.58 0.57
C GLY A 322 -39.85 21.71 -0.54
N GLY A 323 -38.58 21.28 -0.38
CA GLY A 323 -37.89 20.40 -1.33
C GLY A 323 -38.22 18.92 -1.16
N ASP A 324 -37.69 18.08 -2.05
CA ASP A 324 -37.98 16.65 -2.09
C ASP A 324 -37.28 15.87 -0.97
N VAL A 325 -38.04 14.99 -0.32
CA VAL A 325 -37.53 14.06 0.71
C VAL A 325 -37.28 12.71 0.06
N ASN A 326 -36.02 12.30 0.01
CA ASN A 326 -35.58 11.09 -0.68
C ASN A 326 -35.16 9.98 0.30
N LEU A 327 -35.25 8.74 -0.18
CA LEU A 327 -34.63 7.59 0.48
C LEU A 327 -33.11 7.78 0.54
N THR A 328 -32.48 7.28 1.60
CA THR A 328 -31.02 7.26 1.73
C THR A 328 -30.40 5.95 1.22
N VAL A 329 -31.19 4.88 1.20
CA VAL A 329 -30.87 3.57 0.64
C VAL A 329 -31.94 3.23 -0.39
N HIS A 330 -31.52 2.94 -1.62
CA HIS A 330 -32.41 2.62 -2.74
C HIS A 330 -32.46 1.12 -3.01
N GLU A 331 -33.55 0.64 -3.61
CA GLU A 331 -33.73 -0.77 -4.00
C GLU A 331 -32.54 -1.34 -4.77
N GLY A 332 -32.04 -0.63 -5.78
CA GLY A 332 -30.91 -1.09 -6.58
C GLY A 332 -29.61 -1.29 -5.79
N SER A 333 -29.48 -0.69 -4.60
CA SER A 333 -28.34 -0.98 -3.70
C SER A 333 -28.52 -2.25 -2.88
N VAL A 334 -29.77 -2.67 -2.65
CA VAL A 334 -30.12 -3.90 -1.93
C VAL A 334 -29.94 -5.12 -2.84
N ASP A 335 -30.29 -4.99 -4.12
CA ASP A 335 -30.30 -6.11 -5.07
C ASP A 335 -29.00 -6.28 -5.88
N LYS A 336 -28.09 -5.30 -5.79
CA LYS A 336 -26.88 -5.17 -6.63
C LYS A 336 -26.07 -6.45 -6.88
N TYR A 337 -25.98 -7.32 -5.87
CA TYR A 337 -25.15 -8.54 -5.92
C TYR A 337 -25.94 -9.85 -5.93
N MET A 338 -27.27 -9.84 -5.91
CA MET A 338 -28.07 -11.05 -5.76
C MET A 338 -27.85 -12.01 -6.94
N ASP A 339 -28.09 -11.54 -8.17
CA ASP A 339 -27.91 -12.32 -9.40
C ASP A 339 -26.48 -12.87 -9.53
N THR A 340 -25.50 -12.05 -9.16
CA THR A 340 -24.09 -12.44 -9.21
C THR A 340 -23.81 -13.55 -8.22
N ALA A 341 -24.27 -13.41 -6.97
CA ALA A 341 -24.04 -14.40 -5.93
C ALA A 341 -24.68 -15.75 -6.31
N LEU A 342 -25.88 -15.74 -6.88
CA LEU A 342 -26.55 -16.94 -7.38
C LEU A 342 -25.79 -17.59 -8.53
N ARG A 343 -25.37 -16.79 -9.52
CA ARG A 343 -24.56 -17.28 -10.65
C ARG A 343 -23.27 -17.93 -10.17
N VAL A 344 -22.52 -17.28 -9.29
CA VAL A 344 -21.26 -17.81 -8.73
C VAL A 344 -21.51 -19.08 -7.93
N ALA A 345 -22.57 -19.13 -7.12
CA ALA A 345 -22.92 -20.31 -6.34
C ALA A 345 -23.22 -21.54 -7.22
N GLU A 346 -23.84 -21.33 -8.38
CA GLU A 346 -24.12 -22.40 -9.34
C GLU A 346 -22.89 -22.78 -10.17
N GLU A 347 -22.17 -21.81 -10.71
CA GLU A 347 -21.02 -22.02 -11.60
C GLU A 347 -19.83 -22.70 -10.91
N TYR A 348 -19.66 -22.46 -9.61
CA TYR A 348 -18.58 -23.04 -8.79
C TYR A 348 -19.08 -24.17 -7.87
N ASP A 349 -20.26 -24.71 -8.16
CA ASP A 349 -20.90 -25.82 -7.42
C ASP A 349 -20.79 -25.70 -5.89
N CYS A 350 -21.16 -24.53 -5.36
CA CYS A 350 -21.16 -24.30 -3.92
C CYS A 350 -22.12 -25.25 -3.19
N ARG A 351 -21.94 -25.42 -1.88
CA ARG A 351 -22.79 -26.29 -1.06
C ARG A 351 -24.24 -25.84 -1.13
N GLU A 352 -25.14 -26.83 -1.05
CA GLU A 352 -26.58 -26.59 -1.04
C GLU A 352 -27.03 -25.59 0.03
N TYR A 353 -26.38 -25.57 1.19
CA TYR A 353 -26.67 -24.61 2.24
C TYR A 353 -26.49 -23.15 1.76
N THR A 354 -25.38 -22.86 1.07
CA THR A 354 -25.06 -21.54 0.53
C THR A 354 -26.07 -21.14 -0.55
N LYS A 355 -26.36 -22.05 -1.49
CA LYS A 355 -27.38 -21.86 -2.53
C LYS A 355 -28.76 -21.58 -1.93
N GLN A 356 -29.18 -22.33 -0.91
CA GLN A 356 -30.46 -22.14 -0.23
C GLN A 356 -30.54 -20.80 0.51
N ARG A 357 -29.46 -20.37 1.17
CA ARG A 357 -29.42 -19.07 1.85
C ARG A 357 -29.63 -17.91 0.88
N LEU A 358 -28.98 -17.96 -0.28
CA LEU A 358 -29.16 -16.95 -1.32
C LEU A 358 -30.60 -16.92 -1.82
N ARG A 359 -31.19 -18.08 -2.17
CA ARG A 359 -32.59 -18.16 -2.62
C ARG A 359 -33.61 -17.68 -1.58
N ILE A 360 -33.36 -17.90 -0.29
CA ILE A 360 -34.23 -17.38 0.78
C ILE A 360 -34.12 -15.85 0.85
N LEU A 361 -32.91 -15.31 0.67
CA LEU A 361 -32.67 -13.87 0.71
C LEU A 361 -33.27 -13.18 -0.52
N GLU A 362 -33.10 -13.75 -1.71
CA GLU A 362 -33.73 -13.33 -2.97
C GLU A 362 -35.24 -13.18 -2.79
N ARG A 363 -35.92 -14.24 -2.33
CA ARG A 363 -37.37 -14.20 -2.05
C ARG A 363 -37.76 -13.13 -1.03
N ALA A 364 -36.91 -12.87 -0.04
CA ALA A 364 -37.17 -11.84 0.96
C ALA A 364 -37.05 -10.43 0.36
N ILE A 365 -36.08 -10.21 -0.53
CA ILE A 365 -35.91 -8.97 -1.29
C ILE A 365 -37.12 -8.78 -2.21
N GLU A 366 -37.44 -9.76 -3.06
CA GLU A 366 -38.58 -9.72 -3.97
C GLU A 366 -39.88 -9.41 -3.23
N SER A 367 -40.16 -10.09 -2.12
CA SER A 367 -41.38 -9.86 -1.33
C SER A 367 -41.49 -8.45 -0.73
N ILE A 368 -40.37 -7.73 -0.55
CA ILE A 368 -40.37 -6.36 0.00
C ILE A 368 -40.61 -5.33 -1.10
N PHE A 369 -40.15 -5.61 -2.31
CA PHE A 369 -40.24 -4.72 -3.46
C PHE A 369 -41.34 -5.09 -4.45
N GLU A 370 -42.05 -6.21 -4.24
CA GLU A 370 -43.16 -6.63 -5.10
C GLU A 370 -44.26 -5.54 -5.10
N ASP A 371 -44.35 -4.84 -6.23
CA ASP A 371 -45.32 -3.80 -6.47
C ASP A 371 -46.62 -4.44 -6.99
N ASP A 372 -47.61 -4.60 -6.11
CA ASP A 372 -48.94 -5.16 -6.43
C ASP A 372 -49.66 -4.40 -7.57
N THR A 373 -49.18 -3.21 -7.93
CA THR A 373 -49.81 -2.31 -8.90
C THR A 373 -49.23 -2.35 -10.31
N ASN A 374 -48.06 -2.98 -10.55
CA ASN A 374 -47.37 -2.85 -11.84
C ASN A 374 -46.57 -4.10 -12.24
N LYS A 375 -47.27 -5.15 -12.70
CA LYS A 375 -46.61 -6.27 -13.40
C LYS A 375 -46.47 -5.93 -14.89
N GLN A 376 -45.25 -5.58 -15.32
CA GLN A 376 -44.92 -5.51 -16.74
C GLN A 376 -44.80 -6.95 -17.28
N SER A 377 -45.90 -7.51 -17.77
CA SER A 377 -45.90 -8.85 -18.39
C SER A 377 -45.22 -8.80 -19.75
N GLY A 378 -44.23 -9.68 -19.98
CA GLY A 378 -43.63 -9.88 -21.28
C GLY A 378 -44.56 -10.66 -22.20
N ILE A 379 -44.44 -10.49 -23.53
CA ILE A 379 -45.20 -11.31 -24.51
C ILE A 379 -44.95 -12.82 -24.32
N GLY A 380 -43.79 -13.20 -23.78
CA GLY A 380 -43.44 -14.59 -23.48
C GLY A 380 -44.19 -15.19 -22.29
N ASP A 381 -44.79 -14.38 -21.41
CA ASP A 381 -45.59 -14.87 -20.28
C ASP A 381 -47.01 -15.29 -20.69
N PHE A 382 -47.39 -15.02 -21.96
CA PHE A 382 -48.69 -15.36 -22.54
C PHE A 382 -48.63 -16.46 -23.60
N MET A 383 -47.45 -16.97 -23.94
CA MET A 383 -47.25 -18.11 -24.86
C MET A 383 -46.80 -19.34 -24.07
#